data_AF-A0A7H8PP78-F1
#
_entry.id   AF-A0A7H8PP78-F1
#
_cell.length_a   1.000
_cell.length_b   1.000
_cell.length_c   1.000
_cell.angle_alpha   90.00
_cell.angle_beta   90.00
_cell.angle_gamma   90.00
#
_symmetry.space_group_name_H-M   'P 1'
#
loop_
_entity.id
_entity.type
_entity.pdbx_description
1 polymer ?
#
loop_
_entity_poly.entity_id
_entity_poly.type
_entity_poly.pdbx_seq_one_letter_code
_entity_poly.pdbx_strand_id
1 'polypeptide(L)'
;MINQWKALSFRSLLFAILFSNWLYPQHKDRTIEDITLSCVYEAFTKGGVDLKKELESYEAFLVQNNFLKNKSGKEYIAFLQEMNRINYIPATRPNALFIRLLEADFKTNYDKDCVLKKVITEGNFSSLSDFKNTKLHRLEQAVKKVMYRNEADFKTISKVHLDILDESDYEKPYFKTMFLLSIALGSNEEGHEVFEKLPPLPDN
;
A
#
# COMPACT_ATOMS: atom_id res chain seq x y z
N MET A 1 39.64 -57.42 19.16
CA MET A 1 38.41 -56.74 18.72
C MET A 1 38.06 -55.68 19.74
N ILE A 2 38.47 -54.43 19.49
CA ILE A 2 38.28 -53.32 20.43
C ILE A 2 37.11 -52.48 19.93
N ASN A 3 36.09 -52.38 20.78
CA ASN A 3 34.88 -51.58 20.62
C ASN A 3 35.24 -50.11 20.35
N GLN A 4 34.92 -49.62 19.16
CA GLN A 4 34.87 -48.18 18.87
C GLN A 4 33.44 -47.67 19.10
N TRP A 5 33.11 -47.38 20.35
CA TRP A 5 32.02 -46.45 20.68
C TRP A 5 32.64 -45.31 21.47
N LYS A 6 33.14 -44.30 20.73
CA LYS A 6 33.56 -43.04 21.35
C LYS A 6 32.31 -42.39 21.93
N ALA A 7 32.34 -42.19 23.24
CA ALA A 7 31.38 -41.40 23.98
C ALA A 7 31.17 -40.04 23.29
N LEU A 8 29.98 -39.82 22.74
CA LEU A 8 29.53 -38.47 22.42
C LEU A 8 29.50 -37.71 23.75
N SER A 9 30.38 -36.72 23.88
CA SER A 9 30.46 -35.91 25.09
C SER A 9 29.11 -35.23 25.33
N PHE A 10 28.63 -35.25 26.57
CA PHE A 10 27.39 -34.59 27.00
C PHE A 10 27.35 -33.09 26.64
N ARG A 11 28.52 -32.48 26.40
CA ARG A 11 28.68 -31.10 25.89
C ARG A 11 28.22 -30.90 24.45
N SER A 12 28.23 -31.96 23.62
CA SER A 12 27.81 -31.90 22.22
C SER A 12 26.28 -31.94 22.05
N LEU A 13 25.54 -32.49 23.02
CA LEU A 13 24.06 -32.51 22.99
C LEU A 13 23.45 -31.14 23.37
N LEU A 14 24.10 -30.39 24.26
CA LEU A 14 23.63 -29.08 24.72
C LEU A 14 23.71 -27.98 23.64
N PHE A 15 24.63 -28.11 22.67
CA PHE A 15 24.72 -27.19 21.54
C PHE A 15 23.64 -27.42 20.48
N ALA A 16 23.10 -28.65 20.36
CA ALA A 16 22.05 -28.97 19.38
C ALA A 16 20.68 -28.41 19.79
N ILE A 17 20.40 -28.29 21.10
CA ILE A 17 19.10 -27.80 21.62
C ILE A 17 19.00 -26.27 21.58
N LEU A 18 20.13 -25.55 21.56
CA LEU A 18 20.15 -24.08 21.48
C LEU A 18 19.93 -23.53 20.06
N PHE A 19 20.05 -24.36 19.01
CA PHE A 19 19.80 -23.96 17.62
C PHE A 19 18.49 -24.52 17.04
N SER A 20 17.81 -25.44 17.71
CA SER A 20 16.55 -26.04 17.19
C SER A 20 15.30 -25.17 17.39
N ASN A 21 15.41 -24.03 18.10
CA ASN A 21 14.27 -23.12 18.34
C ASN A 21 14.22 -21.91 17.38
N TRP A 22 15.12 -21.82 16.39
CA TRP A 22 15.25 -20.65 15.49
C TRP A 22 14.76 -20.89 14.05
N LEU A 23 13.93 -21.93 13.82
CA LEU A 23 13.40 -22.25 12.50
C LEU A 23 11.89 -22.50 12.47
N TYR A 24 11.15 -22.02 13.48
CA TYR A 24 9.73 -21.77 13.26
C TYR A 24 9.60 -20.40 12.60
N PRO A 25 9.12 -20.32 11.34
CA PRO A 25 8.67 -19.04 10.82
C PRO A 25 7.59 -18.57 11.79
N GLN A 26 7.87 -17.53 12.58
CA GLN A 26 6.78 -16.82 13.21
C GLN A 26 5.92 -16.34 12.05
N HIS A 27 4.70 -16.88 11.95
CA HIS A 27 3.66 -16.28 11.12
C HIS A 27 3.58 -14.84 11.61
N LYS A 28 4.21 -13.94 10.85
CA LYS A 28 4.25 -12.54 11.18
C LYS A 28 2.83 -12.06 10.93
N ASP A 29 2.09 -11.84 12.00
CA ASP A 29 0.70 -11.37 11.93
C ASP A 29 0.64 -10.20 10.95
N ARG A 30 -0.09 -10.40 9.85
CA ARG A 30 -0.20 -9.40 8.78
C ARG A 30 -1.29 -8.42 9.16
N THR A 31 -1.00 -7.12 9.06
CA THR A 31 -2.05 -6.11 9.26
C THR A 31 -3.02 -6.09 8.08
N ILE A 32 -4.15 -5.40 8.21
CA ILE A 32 -5.11 -5.29 7.11
C ILE A 32 -4.50 -4.56 5.92
N GLU A 33 -3.63 -3.58 6.20
CA GLU A 33 -2.89 -2.84 5.20
C GLU A 33 -1.95 -3.77 4.41
N ASP A 34 -1.24 -4.69 5.08
CA ASP A 34 -0.37 -5.66 4.44
C ASP A 34 -1.14 -6.66 3.55
N ILE A 35 -2.29 -7.12 4.04
CA ILE A 35 -3.16 -8.04 3.31
C ILE A 35 -3.73 -7.36 2.08
N THR A 36 -4.32 -6.16 2.27
CA THR A 36 -4.90 -5.37 1.19
C THR A 36 -3.84 -5.04 0.13
N LEU A 37 -2.64 -4.62 0.55
CA LEU A 37 -1.53 -4.34 -0.37
C LEU A 37 -1.18 -5.57 -1.22
N SER A 38 -1.16 -6.76 -0.61
CA SER A 38 -0.85 -7.98 -1.36
C SER A 38 -1.89 -8.31 -2.43
N CYS A 39 -3.17 -8.08 -2.15
CA CYS A 39 -4.24 -8.27 -3.12
C CYS A 39 -4.12 -7.26 -4.28
N VAL A 40 -3.72 -6.01 -3.98
CA VAL A 40 -3.44 -5.02 -5.02
C VAL A 40 -2.28 -5.47 -5.92
N TYR A 41 -1.16 -5.91 -5.34
CA TYR A 41 -0.02 -6.41 -6.13
C TYR A 41 -0.37 -7.63 -6.98
N GLU A 42 -1.14 -8.57 -6.44
CA GLU A 42 -1.60 -9.74 -7.20
C GLU A 42 -2.51 -9.36 -8.37
N ALA A 43 -3.40 -8.37 -8.19
CA ALA A 43 -4.25 -7.87 -9.26
C ALA A 43 -3.43 -7.29 -10.43
N PHE A 44 -2.46 -6.43 -10.14
CA PHE A 44 -1.59 -5.87 -11.19
C PHE A 44 -0.68 -6.92 -11.83
N THR A 45 -0.19 -7.89 -11.05
CA THR A 45 0.64 -8.99 -11.57
C THR A 45 -0.13 -9.86 -12.56
N LYS A 46 -1.42 -10.14 -12.30
CA LYS A 46 -2.30 -10.85 -13.26
C LYS A 46 -2.46 -10.10 -14.57
N GLY A 47 -2.43 -8.77 -14.52
CA GLY A 47 -2.39 -7.90 -15.69
C GLY A 47 -1.01 -7.75 -16.34
N GLY A 48 0.01 -8.50 -15.88
CA GLY A 48 1.38 -8.43 -16.42
C GLY A 48 2.21 -7.23 -15.94
N VAL A 49 1.79 -6.57 -14.85
CA VAL A 49 2.43 -5.36 -14.34
C VAL A 49 3.05 -5.60 -12.97
N ASP A 50 4.35 -5.37 -12.86
CA ASP A 50 5.07 -5.34 -11.58
C ASP A 50 4.85 -3.98 -10.90
N LEU A 51 3.67 -3.82 -10.27
CA LEU A 51 3.26 -2.56 -9.66
C LEU A 51 4.30 -2.01 -8.67
N LYS A 52 4.92 -2.90 -7.89
CA LYS A 52 5.90 -2.48 -6.89
C LYS A 52 7.09 -1.79 -7.56
N LYS A 53 7.66 -2.41 -8.59
CA LYS A 53 8.79 -1.85 -9.34
C LYS A 53 8.42 -0.55 -10.07
N GLU A 54 7.23 -0.50 -10.65
CA GLU A 54 6.75 0.70 -11.35
C GLU A 54 6.59 1.88 -10.36
N LEU A 55 6.02 1.66 -9.17
CA LEU A 55 5.86 2.69 -8.15
C LEU A 55 7.19 3.07 -7.47
N GLU A 56 8.13 2.14 -7.28
CA GLU A 56 9.48 2.46 -6.80
C GLU A 56 10.22 3.39 -7.78
N SER A 57 10.07 3.12 -9.09
CA SER A 57 10.59 3.98 -10.15
C SER A 57 9.91 5.35 -10.15
N TYR A 58 8.60 5.39 -9.88
CA TYR A 58 7.87 6.66 -9.77
C TYR A 58 8.30 7.50 -8.59
N GLU A 59 8.39 6.90 -7.41
CA GLU A 59 8.84 7.60 -6.22
C GLU A 59 10.25 8.15 -6.41
N ALA A 60 11.14 7.39 -7.06
CA ALA A 60 12.47 7.87 -7.43
C ALA A 60 12.40 9.08 -8.39
N PHE A 61 11.54 9.04 -9.40
CA PHE A 61 11.31 10.18 -10.30
C PHE A 61 10.79 11.41 -9.54
N LEU A 62 9.82 11.26 -8.64
CA LEU A 62 9.29 12.35 -7.82
C LEU A 62 10.37 13.01 -6.96
N VAL A 63 11.27 12.20 -6.39
CA VAL A 63 12.40 12.70 -5.61
C VAL A 63 13.44 13.40 -6.49
N GLN A 64 13.82 12.80 -7.61
CA GLN A 64 14.81 13.38 -8.54
C GLN A 64 14.38 14.73 -9.10
N ASN A 65 13.08 14.94 -9.30
CA ASN A 65 12.52 16.19 -9.83
C ASN A 65 12.05 17.16 -8.73
N ASN A 66 12.36 16.89 -7.46
CA ASN A 66 11.98 17.71 -6.30
C ASN A 66 10.47 17.89 -6.08
N PHE A 67 9.63 17.02 -6.65
CA PHE A 67 8.21 16.95 -6.27
C PHE A 67 8.05 16.37 -4.85
N LEU A 68 8.96 15.47 -4.46
CA LEU A 68 9.19 15.06 -3.08
C LEU A 68 10.65 15.37 -2.74
N LYS A 69 10.96 15.83 -1.52
CA LYS A 69 12.37 16.05 -1.14
C LYS A 69 13.11 14.74 -0.87
N ASN A 70 12.40 13.73 -0.39
CA ASN A 70 12.90 12.38 -0.11
C ASN A 70 11.70 11.42 0.05
N LYS A 71 11.99 10.18 0.48
CA LYS A 71 11.02 9.08 0.62
C LYS A 71 10.39 8.95 2.02
N SER A 72 10.61 9.90 2.92
CA SER A 72 10.06 9.86 4.28
C SER A 72 8.59 10.26 4.30
N GLY A 73 7.82 9.70 5.23
CA GLY A 73 6.40 9.98 5.39
C GLY A 73 6.08 11.46 5.60
N LYS A 74 7.02 12.23 6.15
CA LYS A 74 6.95 13.69 6.26
C LYS A 74 6.76 14.38 4.90
N GLU A 75 7.47 13.94 3.87
CA GLU A 75 7.38 14.55 2.54
C GLU A 75 6.05 14.22 1.85
N TYR A 76 5.44 13.07 2.17
CA TYR A 76 4.09 12.73 1.72
C TYR A 76 3.04 13.64 2.38
N ILE A 77 3.17 13.92 3.68
CA ILE A 77 2.31 14.87 4.39
C ILE A 77 2.49 16.28 3.81
N ALA A 78 3.72 16.72 3.56
CA ALA A 78 3.99 18.02 2.94
C ALA A 78 3.36 18.13 1.54
N PHE A 79 3.44 17.06 0.74
CA PHE A 79 2.79 17.00 -0.56
C PHE A 79 1.27 17.15 -0.47
N LEU A 80 0.63 16.45 0.48
CA LEU A 80 -0.81 16.56 0.73
C LEU A 80 -1.20 17.97 1.20
N GLN A 81 -0.38 18.60 2.05
CA GLN A 81 -0.61 19.97 2.50
C GLN A 81 -0.57 20.95 1.32
N GLU A 82 0.38 20.76 0.41
CA GLU A 82 0.45 21.57 -0.81
C GLU A 82 -0.75 21.32 -1.71
N MET A 83 -1.11 20.05 -1.96
CA MET A 83 -2.31 19.68 -2.71
C MET A 83 -3.59 20.29 -2.11
N ASN A 84 -3.71 20.32 -0.78
CA ASN A 84 -4.81 20.97 -0.07
C ASN A 84 -4.84 22.50 -0.27
N ARG A 85 -3.65 23.11 -0.39
CA ARG A 85 -3.50 24.55 -0.60
C ARG A 85 -3.84 24.96 -2.04
N ILE A 86 -3.33 24.21 -3.02
CA ILE A 86 -3.45 24.56 -4.45
C ILE A 86 -4.65 23.92 -5.16
N ASN A 87 -5.34 22.98 -4.50
CA ASN A 87 -6.42 22.17 -5.07
C ASN A 87 -6.04 21.46 -6.37
N TYR A 88 -4.83 20.89 -6.39
CA TYR A 88 -4.22 20.31 -7.58
C TYR A 88 -3.07 19.38 -7.18
N ILE A 89 -2.67 18.44 -8.04
CA ILE A 89 -1.52 17.56 -7.78
C ILE A 89 -0.22 18.32 -8.07
N PRO A 90 0.64 18.62 -7.07
CA PRO A 90 1.92 19.32 -7.29
C PRO A 90 3.01 18.39 -7.85
N ALA A 91 2.67 17.55 -8.84
CA ALA A 91 3.58 16.66 -9.53
C ALA A 91 3.10 16.37 -10.95
N THR A 92 4.05 16.09 -11.83
CA THR A 92 3.77 15.58 -13.16
C THR A 92 3.96 14.07 -13.23
N ARG A 93 3.41 13.46 -14.28
CA ARG A 93 3.62 12.06 -14.61
C ARG A 93 4.10 11.91 -16.05
N PRO A 94 5.37 11.51 -16.28
CA PRO A 94 5.84 11.22 -17.63
C PRO A 94 5.16 9.96 -18.16
N ASN A 95 4.42 10.05 -19.28
CA ASN A 95 3.62 8.92 -19.79
C ASN A 95 4.46 7.67 -20.07
N ALA A 96 5.70 7.83 -20.54
CA ALA A 96 6.60 6.72 -20.86
C ALA A 96 6.93 5.82 -19.65
N LEU A 97 6.89 6.35 -18.42
CA LEU A 97 7.15 5.55 -17.22
C LEU A 97 5.91 4.80 -16.72
N PHE A 98 4.70 5.17 -17.16
CA PHE A 98 3.46 4.71 -16.52
C PHE A 98 2.38 4.20 -17.45
N ILE A 99 2.66 4.11 -18.76
CA ILE A 99 1.70 3.60 -19.73
C ILE A 99 1.15 2.22 -19.33
N ARG A 100 2.00 1.35 -18.77
CA ARG A 100 1.60 0.03 -18.26
C ARG A 100 0.65 0.09 -17.06
N LEU A 101 0.78 1.09 -16.18
CA LEU A 101 -0.17 1.28 -15.08
C LEU A 101 -1.53 1.76 -15.58
N LEU A 102 -1.56 2.55 -16.65
CA LEU A 102 -2.78 3.09 -17.26
C LEU A 102 -3.50 2.04 -18.12
N GLU A 103 -2.74 1.18 -18.77
CA GLU A 103 -3.24 0.06 -19.56
C GLU A 103 -3.69 -1.13 -18.71
N ALA A 104 -3.23 -1.21 -17.45
CA ALA A 104 -3.69 -2.22 -16.52
C ALA A 104 -5.17 -1.97 -16.20
N ASP A 105 -6.03 -2.87 -16.66
CA ASP A 105 -7.44 -2.87 -16.25
C ASP A 105 -7.53 -3.37 -14.80
N PHE A 106 -7.32 -2.44 -13.87
CA PHE A 106 -7.39 -2.72 -12.43
C PHE A 106 -8.79 -3.21 -12.05
N LYS A 107 -9.84 -2.72 -12.71
CA LYS A 107 -11.23 -3.04 -12.37
C LYS A 107 -11.55 -4.51 -12.66
N THR A 108 -11.03 -5.07 -13.75
CA THR A 108 -11.25 -6.49 -14.07
C THR A 108 -10.31 -7.42 -13.31
N ASN A 109 -9.09 -6.97 -12.99
CA ASN A 109 -8.10 -7.82 -12.31
C ASN A 109 -8.18 -7.79 -10.78
N TYR A 110 -8.80 -6.76 -10.19
CA TYR A 110 -8.98 -6.65 -8.75
C TYR A 110 -10.09 -7.57 -8.24
N ASP A 111 -9.70 -8.65 -7.57
CA ASP A 111 -10.61 -9.55 -6.88
C ASP A 111 -10.98 -8.97 -5.50
N LYS A 112 -12.19 -8.43 -5.37
CA LYS A 112 -12.73 -7.96 -4.07
C LYS A 112 -12.76 -9.06 -3.02
N ASP A 113 -12.89 -10.32 -3.43
CA ASP A 113 -12.89 -11.45 -2.51
C ASP A 113 -11.48 -11.80 -2.03
N CYS A 114 -10.42 -11.31 -2.68
CA CYS A 114 -9.05 -11.54 -2.25
C CYS A 114 -8.84 -11.06 -0.81
N VAL A 115 -9.23 -9.81 -0.52
CA VAL A 115 -9.04 -9.23 0.81
C VAL A 115 -9.83 -10.01 1.84
N LEU A 116 -11.10 -10.34 1.54
CA LEU A 116 -11.94 -11.11 2.45
C LEU A 116 -11.35 -12.50 2.74
N LYS A 117 -10.95 -13.24 1.69
CA LYS A 117 -10.34 -14.57 1.83
C LYS A 117 -9.07 -14.49 2.67
N LYS A 118 -8.18 -13.57 2.35
CA LYS A 118 -6.89 -13.43 3.07
C LYS A 118 -7.04 -12.91 4.49
N VAL A 119 -8.02 -12.06 4.77
CA VAL A 119 -8.33 -11.65 6.15
C VAL A 119 -8.77 -12.86 6.97
N ILE A 120 -9.59 -13.76 6.41
CA ILE A 120 -10.05 -14.98 7.09
C ILE A 120 -8.89 -15.97 7.30
N THR A 121 -7.97 -16.10 6.33
CA THR A 121 -6.92 -17.15 6.37
C THR A 121 -5.57 -16.69 6.93
N GLU A 122 -5.23 -15.41 6.80
CA GLU A 122 -3.92 -14.82 7.14
C GLU A 122 -4.01 -13.71 8.19
N GLY A 123 -5.21 -13.18 8.44
CA GLY A 123 -5.41 -12.04 9.31
C GLY A 123 -5.53 -12.43 10.78
N ASN A 124 -4.83 -11.71 11.65
CA ASN A 124 -5.06 -11.78 13.09
C ASN A 124 -6.22 -10.84 13.49
N PHE A 125 -7.41 -11.09 12.94
CA PHE A 125 -8.63 -10.34 13.28
C PHE A 125 -9.54 -11.23 14.12
N SER A 126 -9.73 -10.84 15.38
CA SER A 126 -10.62 -11.53 16.30
C SER A 126 -12.08 -11.34 15.87
N SER A 127 -12.35 -10.24 15.15
CA SER A 127 -13.68 -9.94 14.60
C SER A 127 -13.63 -8.91 13.45
N LEU A 128 -14.72 -8.84 12.67
CA LEU A 128 -15.00 -7.72 11.75
C LEU A 128 -15.04 -6.34 12.45
N SER A 129 -15.18 -6.30 13.79
CA SER A 129 -15.16 -5.04 14.55
C SER A 129 -13.76 -4.45 14.63
N ASP A 130 -12.72 -5.28 14.63
CA ASP A 130 -11.32 -4.84 14.70
C ASP A 130 -10.94 -4.06 13.44
N PHE A 131 -11.44 -4.51 12.27
CA PHE A 131 -11.27 -3.80 11.00
C PHE A 131 -11.94 -2.42 11.00
N LYS A 132 -13.17 -2.30 11.54
CA LYS A 132 -13.92 -1.03 11.56
C LYS A 132 -13.22 0.07 12.36
N ASN A 133 -12.34 -0.30 13.29
CA ASN A 133 -11.59 0.64 14.12
C ASN A 133 -10.26 1.09 13.49
N THR A 134 -9.88 0.54 12.33
CA THR A 134 -8.62 0.88 11.65
C THR A 134 -8.64 2.28 11.02
N LYS A 135 -7.46 2.89 10.87
CA LYS A 135 -7.31 4.13 10.09
C LYS A 135 -7.69 3.91 8.62
N LEU A 136 -7.36 2.74 8.06
CA LEU A 136 -7.75 2.36 6.71
C LEU A 136 -9.28 2.43 6.53
N HIS A 137 -10.04 1.76 7.38
CA HIS A 137 -11.51 1.79 7.28
C HIS A 137 -12.07 3.21 7.39
N ARG A 138 -11.57 4.01 8.33
CA ARG A 138 -11.99 5.42 8.49
C ARG A 138 -11.70 6.24 7.24
N LEU A 139 -10.53 6.05 6.62
CA LEU A 139 -10.14 6.72 5.39
C LEU A 139 -11.07 6.34 4.24
N GLU A 140 -11.34 5.04 4.04
CA GLU A 140 -12.25 4.56 3.00
C GLU A 140 -13.66 5.14 3.14
N GLN A 141 -14.20 5.17 4.36
CA GLN A 141 -15.52 5.75 4.61
C GLN A 141 -15.55 7.26 4.34
N ALA A 142 -14.50 7.98 4.76
CA ALA A 142 -14.42 9.42 4.53
C ALA A 142 -14.31 9.77 3.04
N VAL A 143 -13.46 9.05 2.29
CA VAL A 143 -13.34 9.23 0.83
C VAL A 143 -14.66 8.87 0.14
N LYS A 144 -15.29 7.74 0.48
CA LYS A 144 -16.58 7.34 -0.09
C LYS A 144 -17.65 8.41 0.12
N LYS A 145 -17.69 9.04 1.30
CA LYS A 145 -18.62 10.13 1.61
C LYS A 145 -18.39 11.36 0.74
N VAL A 146 -17.14 11.73 0.49
CA VAL A 146 -16.77 12.83 -0.42
C VAL A 146 -17.22 12.52 -1.85
N MET A 147 -16.93 11.31 -2.34
CA MET A 147 -17.34 10.86 -3.67
C MET A 147 -18.87 10.87 -3.85
N TYR A 148 -19.62 10.37 -2.86
CA TYR A 148 -21.08 10.35 -2.90
C TYR A 148 -21.71 11.74 -2.97
N ARG A 149 -21.06 12.76 -2.38
CA ARG A 149 -21.51 14.15 -2.41
C ARG A 149 -21.11 14.91 -3.68
N ASN A 150 -20.36 14.26 -4.58
CA ASN A 150 -19.76 14.91 -5.74
C ASN A 150 -18.87 16.11 -5.36
N GLU A 151 -18.24 16.04 -4.19
CA GLU A 151 -17.30 17.04 -3.63
C GLU A 151 -15.84 16.60 -3.84
N ALA A 152 -15.60 15.67 -4.77
CA ALA A 152 -14.30 15.03 -4.97
C ALA A 152 -13.33 15.93 -5.76
N ASP A 153 -12.83 16.97 -5.11
CA ASP A 153 -11.66 17.72 -5.57
C ASP A 153 -10.40 17.35 -4.78
N PHE A 154 -9.22 17.71 -5.30
CA PHE A 154 -7.94 17.35 -4.69
C PHE A 154 -7.77 17.93 -3.29
N LYS A 155 -8.33 19.12 -3.05
CA LYS A 155 -8.33 19.78 -1.75
C LYS A 155 -9.12 18.99 -0.71
N THR A 156 -10.33 18.56 -1.06
CA THR A 156 -11.19 17.81 -0.16
C THR A 156 -10.60 16.43 0.14
N ILE A 157 -10.06 15.75 -0.88
CA ILE A 157 -9.41 14.45 -0.70
C ILE A 157 -8.12 14.58 0.12
N SER A 158 -7.24 15.53 -0.18
CA SER A 158 -6.02 15.77 0.64
C SER A 158 -6.36 16.08 2.09
N LYS A 159 -7.39 16.90 2.33
CA LYS A 159 -7.87 17.20 3.68
C LYS A 159 -8.31 15.94 4.43
N VAL A 160 -9.06 15.05 3.78
CA VAL A 160 -9.47 13.77 4.38
C VAL A 160 -8.25 12.94 4.82
N HIS A 161 -7.21 12.86 3.98
CA HIS A 161 -5.98 12.17 4.33
C HIS A 161 -5.28 12.83 5.53
N LEU A 162 -5.11 14.16 5.50
CA LEU A 162 -4.46 14.93 6.57
C LEU A 162 -5.19 14.88 7.91
N ASP A 163 -6.53 14.72 7.89
CA ASP A 163 -7.35 14.62 9.10
C ASP A 163 -7.27 13.22 9.77
N ILE A 164 -6.83 12.18 9.03
CA ILE A 164 -6.87 10.77 9.49
C ILE A 164 -5.48 10.15 9.66
N LEU A 165 -4.58 10.46 8.73
CA LEU A 165 -3.24 9.86 8.64
C LEU A 165 -2.18 10.85 9.12
N ASP A 166 -1.11 10.31 9.68
CA ASP A 166 0.06 11.08 10.09
C ASP A 166 1.33 10.60 9.36
N GLU A 167 2.46 11.25 9.66
CA GLU A 167 3.74 10.94 9.03
C GLU A 167 4.13 9.45 9.18
N SER A 168 3.79 8.81 10.31
CA SER A 168 4.16 7.42 10.58
C SER A 168 3.34 6.42 9.75
N ASP A 169 2.10 6.77 9.40
CA ASP A 169 1.31 5.96 8.49
C ASP A 169 1.92 5.95 7.09
N TYR A 170 2.44 7.10 6.65
CA TYR A 170 3.15 7.20 5.40
C TYR A 170 4.54 6.56 5.41
N GLU A 171 4.99 5.91 6.49
CA GLU A 171 6.13 4.99 6.43
C GLU A 171 5.71 3.56 6.05
N LYS A 172 4.42 3.24 6.13
CA LYS A 172 3.90 1.91 5.80
C LYS A 172 3.80 1.74 4.28
N PRO A 173 4.26 0.62 3.71
CA PRO A 173 4.22 0.37 2.26
C PRO A 173 2.84 0.54 1.63
N TYR A 174 1.78 0.18 2.35
CA TYR A 174 0.40 0.33 1.88
C TYR A 174 0.04 1.78 1.58
N PHE A 175 0.21 2.69 2.55
CA PHE A 175 -0.19 4.09 2.37
C PHE A 175 0.70 4.80 1.34
N LYS A 176 2.01 4.50 1.28
CA LYS A 176 2.89 4.97 0.20
C LYS A 176 2.39 4.50 -1.16
N THR A 177 2.08 3.21 -1.29
CA THR A 177 1.60 2.60 -2.54
C THR A 177 0.32 3.25 -3.02
N MET A 178 -0.69 3.35 -2.15
CA MET A 178 -1.98 3.93 -2.52
C MET A 178 -1.84 5.40 -2.92
N PHE A 179 -1.04 6.16 -2.18
CA PHE A 179 -0.77 7.56 -2.52
C PHE A 179 -0.07 7.72 -3.87
N LEU A 180 1.01 6.97 -4.11
CA LEU A 180 1.75 7.04 -5.37
C LEU A 180 0.87 6.63 -6.55
N LEU A 181 0.04 5.60 -6.37
CA LEU A 181 -0.94 5.18 -7.36
C LEU A 181 -1.98 6.26 -7.62
N SER A 182 -2.49 6.93 -6.59
CA SER A 182 -3.43 8.05 -6.76
C SER A 182 -2.84 9.21 -7.56
N ILE A 183 -1.58 9.58 -7.31
CA ILE A 183 -0.89 10.61 -8.09
C ILE A 183 -0.68 10.11 -9.52
N ALA A 184 -0.17 8.90 -9.70
CA ALA A 184 0.10 8.33 -11.02
C ALA A 184 -1.17 8.19 -11.87
N LEU A 185 -2.33 7.93 -11.27
CA LEU A 185 -3.59 7.85 -12.02
C LEU A 185 -4.26 9.21 -12.19
N GLY A 186 -4.09 10.13 -11.24
CA GLY A 186 -4.77 11.44 -11.23
C GLY A 186 -4.03 12.57 -11.95
N SER A 187 -2.73 12.44 -12.20
CA SER A 187 -1.89 13.45 -12.87
C SER A 187 -1.59 13.12 -14.32
N ASN A 188 -1.40 14.15 -15.15
CA ASN A 188 -0.90 14.02 -16.53
C ASN A 188 0.54 14.58 -16.67
N GLU A 189 1.05 14.69 -17.90
CA GLU A 189 2.41 15.18 -18.18
C GLU A 189 2.66 16.63 -17.76
N GLU A 190 1.60 17.45 -17.72
CA GLU A 190 1.63 18.84 -17.30
C GLU A 190 1.27 18.99 -15.80
N GLY A 191 0.93 17.87 -15.14
CA GLY A 191 0.38 17.84 -13.78
C GLY A 191 -1.14 18.04 -13.72
N HIS A 192 -1.78 18.30 -14.86
CA HIS A 192 -3.19 18.66 -14.98
C HIS A 192 -4.11 17.43 -14.85
N GLU A 193 -5.37 17.70 -14.48
CA GLU A 193 -6.42 16.73 -14.19
C GLU A 193 -6.58 15.67 -15.28
N VAL A 194 -6.66 14.41 -14.85
CA VAL A 194 -7.56 13.43 -15.48
C VAL A 194 -8.48 12.82 -14.42
N PHE A 195 -9.11 13.67 -13.60
CA PHE A 195 -10.43 13.29 -13.10
C PHE A 195 -11.41 13.65 -14.21
N GLU A 196 -11.45 12.85 -15.28
CA GLU A 196 -12.73 12.70 -15.97
C GLU A 196 -13.72 12.35 -14.88
N LYS A 197 -14.67 13.26 -14.58
CA LYS A 197 -15.70 13.07 -13.55
C LYS A 197 -16.09 11.60 -13.53
N LEU A 198 -15.65 10.88 -12.50
CA LEU A 198 -15.96 9.47 -12.40
C LEU A 198 -17.49 9.39 -12.45
N PRO A 199 -18.07 8.64 -13.41
CA PRO A 199 -19.50 8.52 -13.49
C PRO A 199 -20.02 8.08 -12.11
N PRO A 200 -21.16 8.62 -11.65
CA PRO A 200 -21.69 8.26 -10.35
C PRO A 200 -21.72 6.74 -10.22
N LEU A 201 -21.25 6.24 -9.08
CA LEU A 201 -21.28 4.80 -8.81
C LEU A 201 -22.73 4.33 -8.98
N PRO A 202 -22.97 3.21 -9.68
CA PRO A 202 -24.32 2.66 -9.78
C PRO A 202 -24.85 2.40 -8.37
N ASP A 203 -26.09 2.82 -8.13
CA ASP A 203 -26.82 2.51 -6.91
C ASP A 203 -26.93 0.98 -6.80
N ASN A 204 -26.26 0.42 -5.80
CA ASN A 204 -26.43 -0.98 -5.38
C ASN A 204 -27.41 -1.04 -4.22
#